data_AF-A0A7S1VIS7-F1
#
_entry.id   AF-A0A7S1VIS7-F1
#
_cell.length_a   1.000
_cell.length_b   1.000
_cell.length_c   1.000
_cell.angle_alpha   90.00
_cell.angle_beta   90.00
_cell.angle_gamma   90.00
#
_symmetry.space_group_name_H-M   'P 1'
#
loop_
_entity.id
_entity.type
_entity.pdbx_description
1 polymer ?
#
loop_
_entity_poly.entity_id
_entity_poly.type
_entity_poly.pdbx_seq_one_letter_code
_entity_poly.pdbx_strand_id
1 'polypeptide(L)'
;VCAVIVGTCTIAALLGFKQLKSRMRWPLLPDTVLVLGAVTTISAVAKFSDKYSLPLLGDSDIPSGLPSPGFSAYIPDGSGEDVLWTVIYGRALANAVIIVLVGFVEAVAVSKRMSQKYQYTCSANRELVAFGLTNLVSACFGSMPTFASLARSELADSAGARTQVFGLVSAALSLVAAFWLTPALALLPKSAVSALVIVAATGLFEAHHAIFLVSTRAWSDFA
;
A
#
# COMPACT_ATOMS: atom_id res chain seq x y z
N VAL A 1 -17.37 3.29 20.81
CA VAL A 1 -18.61 3.03 20.03
C VAL A 1 -18.62 3.77 18.69
N CYS A 2 -18.48 5.11 18.67
CA CYS A 2 -18.47 5.89 17.42
C CYS A 2 -17.42 5.43 16.40
N ALA A 3 -16.18 5.11 16.84
CA ALA A 3 -15.14 4.61 15.94
C ALA A 3 -15.51 3.29 15.26
N VAL A 4 -16.17 2.39 15.99
CA VAL A 4 -16.65 1.10 15.46
C VAL A 4 -17.77 1.34 14.44
N ILE A 5 -18.72 2.23 14.74
CA ILE A 5 -19.80 2.58 13.80
C ILE A 5 -19.24 3.18 12.52
N VAL A 6 -18.32 4.15 12.61
CA VAL A 6 -17.68 4.74 11.43
C VAL A 6 -16.93 3.67 10.65
N GLY A 7 -16.19 2.78 11.32
CA GLY A 7 -15.48 1.67 10.69
C GLY A 7 -16.41 0.70 9.96
N THR A 8 -17.46 0.21 10.61
CA THR A 8 -18.42 -0.72 10.01
C THR A 8 -19.20 -0.08 8.86
N CYS A 9 -19.63 1.18 9.00
CA CYS A 9 -20.24 1.93 7.91
C CYS A 9 -19.28 2.12 6.72
N THR A 10 -17.99 2.37 6.98
CA THR A 10 -16.98 2.49 5.93
C THR A 10 -16.78 1.17 5.19
N ILE A 11 -16.71 0.04 5.91
CA ILE A 11 -16.64 -1.30 5.29
C ILE A 11 -17.87 -1.55 4.43
N ALA A 12 -19.08 -1.32 4.97
CA ALA A 12 -20.32 -1.51 4.25
C ALA A 12 -20.39 -0.63 2.99
N ALA A 13 -19.95 0.63 3.08
CA ALA A 13 -19.89 1.53 1.95
C ALA A 13 -18.90 1.03 0.88
N LEU A 14 -17.66 0.66 1.25
CA LEU A 14 -16.67 0.14 0.30
C LEU A 14 -17.18 -1.10 -0.45
N LEU A 15 -17.74 -2.07 0.28
CA LEU A 15 -18.29 -3.28 -0.33
C LEU A 15 -19.53 -2.99 -1.18
N GLY A 16 -20.42 -2.11 -0.71
CA GLY A 16 -21.61 -1.69 -1.43
C GLY A 16 -21.29 -0.95 -2.73
N PHE A 17 -20.33 -0.02 -2.72
CA PHE A 17 -19.87 0.68 -3.91
C PHE A 17 -19.18 -0.26 -4.90
N LYS A 18 -18.42 -1.25 -4.41
CA LYS A 18 -17.82 -2.29 -5.27
C LYS A 18 -18.88 -3.12 -5.99
N GLN A 19 -19.95 -3.51 -5.29
CA GLN A 19 -21.09 -4.24 -5.88
C GLN A 19 -21.94 -3.35 -6.80
N LEU A 20 -22.14 -2.08 -6.45
CA LEU A 20 -22.90 -1.15 -7.27
C LEU A 20 -22.16 -0.85 -8.57
N LYS A 21 -20.83 -0.67 -8.52
CA LYS A 21 -19.98 -0.43 -9.70
C LYS A 21 -19.90 -1.63 -10.64
N SER A 22 -20.00 -2.87 -10.13
CA SER A 22 -20.13 -4.03 -11.03
C SER A 22 -21.47 -4.06 -11.78
N ARG A 23 -22.50 -3.42 -11.21
CA ARG A 23 -23.85 -3.35 -11.80
C ARG A 23 -24.08 -2.10 -12.66
N MET A 24 -23.46 -0.97 -12.32
CA MET A 24 -23.57 0.31 -13.02
C MET A 24 -22.25 0.65 -13.71
N ARG A 25 -22.29 0.90 -15.03
CA ARG A 25 -21.14 1.36 -15.85
C ARG A 25 -20.75 2.83 -15.57
N TRP A 26 -20.65 3.23 -14.30
CA TRP A 26 -20.19 4.58 -13.96
C TRP A 26 -18.67 4.69 -14.13
N PRO A 27 -18.17 5.65 -14.94
CA PRO A 27 -16.74 5.87 -15.04
C PRO A 27 -16.28 6.95 -14.06
N LEU A 28 -15.11 6.72 -13.46
CA LEU A 28 -13.88 7.54 -13.55
C LEU A 28 -13.07 7.46 -12.25
N LEU A 29 -13.73 7.45 -11.10
CA LEU A 29 -13.05 7.46 -9.80
C LEU A 29 -12.97 6.05 -9.16
N PRO A 30 -11.84 5.71 -8.53
CA PRO A 30 -11.78 4.55 -7.66
C PRO A 30 -12.81 4.67 -6.54
N ASP A 31 -13.50 3.58 -6.23
CA ASP A 31 -14.43 3.44 -5.11
C ASP A 31 -13.80 3.88 -3.78
N THR A 32 -12.53 3.52 -3.57
CA THR A 32 -11.74 3.97 -2.42
C THR A 32 -11.67 5.49 -2.29
N VAL A 33 -11.43 6.22 -3.38
CA VAL A 33 -11.30 7.70 -3.34
C VAL A 33 -12.64 8.34 -3.01
N LEU A 34 -13.73 7.83 -3.59
CA LEU A 34 -15.09 8.32 -3.33
C LEU A 34 -15.50 8.13 -1.87
N VAL A 35 -15.34 6.90 -1.35
CA VAL A 35 -15.77 6.59 0.02
C VAL A 35 -14.92 7.34 1.04
N LEU A 36 -13.60 7.35 0.88
CA LEU A 36 -12.73 8.08 1.81
C LEU A 36 -12.94 9.59 1.73
N GLY A 37 -13.11 10.16 0.53
CA GLY A 37 -13.44 11.58 0.36
C GLY A 37 -14.77 11.95 1.04
N ALA A 38 -15.79 11.10 0.91
CA ALA A 38 -17.06 11.28 1.62
C ALA A 38 -16.89 11.19 3.14
N VAL A 39 -16.15 10.20 3.65
CA VAL A 39 -15.92 10.07 5.09
C VAL A 39 -15.11 11.25 5.64
N THR A 40 -14.09 11.74 4.92
CA THR A 40 -13.31 12.92 5.30
C THR A 40 -14.18 14.18 5.33
N THR A 41 -15.03 14.40 4.32
CA THR A 41 -15.92 15.57 4.28
C THR A 41 -16.97 15.52 5.39
N ILE A 42 -17.55 14.35 5.67
CA ILE A 42 -18.45 14.15 6.81
C ILE A 42 -17.72 14.41 8.13
N SER A 43 -16.50 13.89 8.28
CA SER A 43 -15.66 14.11 9.48
C SER A 43 -15.41 15.60 9.73
N ALA A 44 -15.14 16.36 8.66
CA ALA A 44 -14.92 17.80 8.71
C ALA A 44 -16.20 18.57 9.10
N VAL A 45 -17.33 18.28 8.47
CA VAL A 45 -18.60 19.00 8.69
C VAL A 45 -19.20 18.65 10.06
N ALA A 46 -19.16 17.38 10.45
CA ALA A 46 -19.73 16.91 11.71
C ALA A 46 -18.78 17.09 12.91
N LYS A 47 -17.56 17.59 12.68
CA LYS A 47 -16.51 17.82 13.69
C LYS A 47 -16.29 16.59 14.58
N PHE A 48 -15.91 15.47 13.95
CA PHE A 48 -15.75 14.20 14.64
C PHE A 48 -14.72 14.22 15.78
N SER A 49 -13.67 15.03 15.65
CA SER A 49 -12.70 15.22 16.74
C SER A 49 -13.33 15.93 17.94
N ASP A 50 -13.90 17.12 17.74
CA ASP A 50 -14.43 17.95 18.83
C ASP A 50 -15.63 17.31 19.55
N LYS A 51 -16.55 16.69 18.80
CA LYS A 51 -17.83 16.21 19.35
C LYS A 51 -17.79 14.78 19.84
N TYR A 52 -16.95 13.93 19.23
CA TYR A 52 -16.93 12.48 19.51
C TYR A 52 -15.56 11.97 19.93
N SER A 53 -14.56 12.84 20.09
CA SER A 53 -13.17 12.52 20.45
C SER A 53 -12.60 11.38 19.61
N LEU A 54 -12.95 11.37 18.31
CA LEU A 54 -12.53 10.31 17.41
C LEU A 54 -11.09 10.54 16.98
N PRO A 55 -10.19 9.54 17.11
CA PRO A 55 -8.83 9.67 16.64
C PRO A 55 -8.77 9.91 15.13
N LEU A 56 -8.21 11.04 14.72
CA LEU A 56 -8.00 11.40 13.34
C LEU A 56 -6.56 11.10 12.92
N LEU A 57 -6.35 10.93 11.63
CA LEU A 57 -5.02 10.67 11.08
C LEU A 57 -4.06 11.84 11.36
N GLY A 58 -4.58 13.07 11.42
CA GLY A 58 -3.82 14.28 11.78
C GLY A 58 -3.39 14.38 13.23
N ASP A 59 -3.87 13.52 14.14
CA ASP A 59 -3.43 13.52 15.55
C ASP A 59 -2.00 12.96 15.70
N SER A 60 -1.51 12.25 14.68
CA SER A 60 -0.08 11.92 14.55
C SER A 60 0.59 13.02 13.74
N ASP A 61 1.81 13.42 14.10
CA ASP A 61 2.61 14.35 13.29
C ASP A 61 2.77 13.78 11.88
N ILE A 62 2.02 14.34 10.93
CA ILE A 62 2.17 14.04 9.51
C ILE A 62 3.19 15.03 8.96
N PRO A 63 4.45 14.63 8.73
CA PRO A 63 5.44 15.53 8.16
C PRO A 63 4.95 16.02 6.79
N SER A 64 4.80 17.33 6.65
CA SER A 64 4.41 17.97 5.40
C SER A 64 5.66 18.25 4.55
N GLY A 65 5.63 17.86 3.28
CA GLY A 65 6.71 18.13 2.32
C GLY A 65 7.62 16.93 2.07
N LEU A 66 8.71 17.16 1.34
CA LEU A 66 9.68 16.11 1.02
C LEU A 66 10.63 15.93 2.22
N PRO A 67 10.88 14.70 2.69
CA PRO A 67 11.92 14.46 3.68
C PRO A 67 13.29 14.84 3.10
N SER A 68 14.17 15.39 3.94
CA SER A 68 15.55 15.68 3.56
C SER A 68 16.26 14.37 3.19
N PRO A 69 16.97 14.31 2.04
CA PRO A 69 17.70 13.11 1.67
C PRO A 69 18.79 12.83 2.70
N GLY A 70 18.74 11.64 3.30
CA GLY A 70 19.71 11.19 4.28
C GLY A 70 19.40 9.75 4.71
N PHE A 71 20.44 9.00 5.05
CA PHE A 71 20.29 7.73 5.75
C PHE A 71 19.98 8.02 7.22
N SER A 72 18.80 8.55 7.50
CA SER A 72 18.32 8.68 8.87
C SER A 72 17.86 7.31 9.33
N ALA A 73 18.75 6.57 9.98
CA ALA A 73 18.34 5.44 10.80
C ALA A 73 17.42 6.02 11.88
N TYR A 74 16.15 5.62 11.89
CA TYR A 74 15.25 5.91 12.99
C TYR A 74 15.92 5.39 14.28
N ILE A 75 16.30 6.30 15.19
CA ILE A 75 16.90 5.99 16.49
C ILE A 75 15.76 5.87 17.49
N PRO A 76 15.33 4.67 17.90
CA PRO A 76 14.42 4.52 19.01
C PRO A 76 15.24 4.72 20.27
N ASP A 77 15.02 5.86 20.93
CA ASP A 77 15.55 6.21 22.25
C ASP A 77 17.06 6.53 22.28
N GLY A 78 17.43 7.60 22.98
CA GLY A 78 18.75 8.25 22.99
C GLY A 78 19.88 7.45 23.65
N SER A 79 19.93 6.14 23.43
CA SER A 79 21.02 5.25 23.83
C SER A 79 22.13 5.31 22.78
N GLY A 80 23.37 5.46 23.25
CA GLY A 80 24.51 5.94 22.48
C GLY A 80 24.89 5.17 21.21
N GLU A 81 25.73 5.81 20.40
CA GLU A 81 26.20 5.38 19.08
C GLU A 81 26.84 3.97 19.05
N ASP A 82 27.22 3.42 20.21
CA ASP A 82 27.94 2.15 20.33
C ASP A 82 27.02 0.91 20.41
N VAL A 83 25.75 1.06 20.83
CA VAL A 83 24.76 -0.04 20.87
C VAL A 83 24.08 -0.24 19.49
N LEU A 84 24.16 0.79 18.63
CA LEU A 84 23.59 0.88 17.29
C LEU A 84 24.17 -0.17 16.31
N TRP A 85 25.48 -0.41 16.35
CA TRP A 85 26.14 -1.21 15.31
C TRP A 85 25.96 -2.72 15.47
N THR A 86 25.84 -3.23 16.70
CA THR A 86 25.86 -4.68 16.95
C THR A 86 24.46 -5.30 16.96
N VAL A 87 23.47 -4.62 17.55
CA VAL A 87 22.10 -5.16 17.71
C VAL A 87 21.26 -4.97 16.45
N ILE A 88 21.42 -3.83 15.76
CA ILE A 88 20.66 -3.52 14.55
C ILE A 88 21.21 -4.31 13.38
N TYR A 89 22.52 -4.37 13.15
CA TYR A 89 23.05 -5.16 12.03
C TYR A 89 22.85 -6.67 12.19
N GLY A 90 22.91 -7.24 13.41
CA GLY A 90 22.71 -8.68 13.57
C GLY A 90 21.28 -9.15 13.25
N ARG A 91 20.27 -8.51 13.87
CA ARG A 91 18.86 -8.93 13.71
C ARG A 91 18.16 -8.25 12.53
N ALA A 92 18.47 -6.98 12.24
CA ALA A 92 17.85 -6.28 11.12
C ALA A 92 18.42 -6.75 9.78
N LEU A 93 19.68 -7.18 9.68
CA LEU A 93 20.22 -7.74 8.43
C LEU A 93 19.55 -9.07 8.09
N ALA A 94 19.34 -9.95 9.08
CA ALA A 94 18.60 -11.19 8.86
C ALA A 94 17.17 -10.92 8.35
N ASN A 95 16.45 -9.98 8.98
CA ASN A 95 15.13 -9.57 8.53
C ASN A 95 15.17 -8.92 7.14
N ALA A 96 16.14 -8.03 6.89
CA ALA A 96 16.29 -7.34 5.60
C ALA A 96 16.57 -8.32 4.46
N VAL A 97 17.38 -9.34 4.69
CA VAL A 97 17.63 -10.41 3.69
C VAL A 97 16.33 -11.12 3.35
N ILE A 98 15.53 -11.52 4.34
CA ILE A 98 14.24 -12.18 4.10
C ILE A 98 13.29 -11.25 3.33
N ILE A 99 13.18 -9.99 3.75
CA ILE A 99 12.33 -8.96 3.12
C ILE A 99 12.73 -8.76 1.65
N VAL A 100 14.03 -8.62 1.37
CA VAL A 100 14.54 -8.42 0.00
C VAL A 100 14.31 -9.67 -0.85
N LEU A 101 14.53 -10.87 -0.32
CA LEU A 101 14.31 -12.12 -1.04
C LEU A 101 12.84 -12.30 -1.41
N VAL A 102 11.93 -12.16 -0.45
CA VAL A 102 10.48 -12.26 -0.69
C VAL A 102 10.04 -11.18 -1.68
N GLY A 103 10.52 -9.96 -1.50
CA GLY A 103 10.19 -8.84 -2.38
C GLY A 103 10.68 -8.99 -3.82
N PHE A 104 11.89 -9.52 -3.99
CA PHE A 104 12.44 -9.78 -5.31
C PHE A 104 11.69 -10.92 -6.01
N VAL A 105 11.33 -11.97 -5.27
CA VAL A 105 10.50 -13.07 -5.81
C VAL A 105 9.14 -12.53 -6.27
N GLU A 106 8.49 -11.69 -5.47
CA GLU A 106 7.24 -11.02 -5.85
C GLU A 106 7.42 -10.15 -7.10
N ALA A 107 8.47 -9.33 -7.16
CA ALA A 107 8.77 -8.48 -8.31
C ALA A 107 8.96 -9.28 -9.60
N VAL A 108 9.78 -10.33 -9.56
CA VAL A 108 10.01 -11.20 -10.72
C VAL A 108 8.73 -11.96 -11.10
N ALA A 109 7.91 -12.39 -10.15
CA ALA A 109 6.64 -13.06 -10.42
C ALA A 109 5.67 -12.14 -11.18
N VAL A 110 5.52 -10.89 -10.73
CA VAL A 110 4.69 -9.89 -11.42
C VAL A 110 5.24 -9.58 -12.81
N SER A 111 6.55 -9.33 -12.93
CA SER A 111 7.18 -8.99 -14.20
C SER A 111 7.10 -10.14 -15.21
N LYS A 112 7.29 -11.40 -14.77
CA LYS A 112 7.09 -12.59 -15.62
C LYS A 112 5.64 -12.78 -16.05
N ARG A 113 4.67 -12.55 -15.15
CA ARG A 113 3.25 -12.65 -15.50
C ARG A 113 2.88 -11.66 -16.60
N MET A 114 3.36 -10.42 -16.50
CA MET A 114 3.14 -9.41 -17.52
C MET A 114 3.91 -9.71 -18.82
N SER A 115 5.13 -10.24 -18.71
CA SER A 115 5.95 -10.62 -19.88
C SER A 115 5.34 -11.77 -20.66
N GLN A 116 4.75 -12.76 -19.98
CA GLN A 116 3.99 -13.84 -20.61
C GLN A 116 2.71 -13.33 -21.26
N LYS A 117 1.99 -12.43 -20.59
CA LYS A 117 0.75 -11.85 -21.15
C LYS A 117 1.00 -11.05 -22.43
N TYR A 118 2.09 -10.28 -22.48
CA TYR A 118 2.41 -9.37 -23.59
C TYR A 118 3.54 -9.86 -24.50
N GLN A 119 4.02 -11.08 -24.30
CA GLN A 119 5.03 -11.74 -25.14
C GLN A 119 6.33 -10.91 -25.29
N TYR A 120 6.75 -10.22 -24.23
CA TYR A 120 8.06 -9.56 -24.18
C TYR A 120 9.03 -10.34 -23.28
N THR A 121 10.34 -10.08 -23.43
CA THR A 121 11.36 -10.73 -22.61
C THR A 121 11.62 -9.94 -21.33
N CYS A 122 11.60 -10.62 -20.17
CA CYS A 122 11.95 -10.04 -18.88
C CYS A 122 13.25 -10.67 -18.36
N SER A 123 14.27 -9.86 -18.07
CA SER A 123 15.55 -10.32 -17.51
C SER A 123 15.54 -10.17 -15.98
N ALA A 124 15.63 -11.28 -15.26
CA ALA A 124 15.67 -11.28 -13.79
C ALA A 124 16.85 -10.46 -13.23
N ASN A 125 18.00 -10.46 -13.91
CA ASN A 125 19.16 -9.67 -13.49
C ASN A 125 18.90 -8.16 -13.58
N ARG A 126 18.18 -7.71 -14.62
CA ARG A 126 17.80 -6.29 -14.76
C ARG A 126 16.76 -5.90 -13.71
N GLU A 127 15.80 -6.77 -13.44
CA GLU A 127 14.82 -6.56 -12.37
C GLU A 127 15.49 -6.50 -10.99
N LEU A 128 16.52 -7.33 -10.74
CA LEU A 128 17.25 -7.32 -9.47
C LEU A 128 17.97 -5.98 -9.25
N VAL A 129 18.65 -5.48 -10.28
CA VAL A 129 19.33 -4.17 -10.23
C VAL A 129 18.31 -3.05 -10.04
N ALA A 130 17.19 -3.08 -10.75
CA ALA A 130 16.13 -2.08 -10.61
C ALA A 130 15.49 -2.10 -9.21
N PHE A 131 15.22 -3.29 -8.67
CA PHE A 131 14.66 -3.49 -7.33
C PHE A 131 15.60 -2.99 -6.23
N GLY A 132 16.90 -3.30 -6.35
CA GLY A 132 17.93 -2.83 -5.43
C GLY A 132 18.10 -1.31 -5.47
N LEU A 133 18.22 -0.72 -6.67
CA LEU A 133 18.33 0.73 -6.85
C LEU A 133 17.10 1.46 -6.30
N THR A 134 15.90 0.94 -6.56
CA THR A 134 14.66 1.53 -6.04
C THR A 134 14.68 1.59 -4.52
N ASN A 135 15.03 0.49 -3.84
CA ASN A 135 15.08 0.44 -2.39
C ASN A 135 16.22 1.29 -1.79
N LEU A 136 17.37 1.38 -2.45
CA LEU A 136 18.46 2.27 -2.03
C LEU A 136 18.04 3.74 -2.11
N VAL A 137 17.43 4.17 -3.21
CA VAL A 137 16.93 5.54 -3.38
C VAL A 137 15.83 5.83 -2.36
N SER A 138 14.86 4.92 -2.20
CA SER A 138 13.77 5.04 -1.22
C SER A 138 14.28 5.15 0.23
N ALA A 139 15.34 4.42 0.57
CA ALA A 139 15.96 4.49 1.90
C ALA A 139 16.54 5.87 2.23
N CYS A 140 17.09 6.59 1.23
CA CYS A 140 17.56 7.96 1.40
C CYS A 140 16.43 8.94 1.79
N PHE A 141 15.17 8.58 1.58
CA PHE A 141 14.01 9.42 1.93
C PHE A 141 13.24 8.85 3.14
N GLY A 142 13.81 7.90 3.88
CA GLY A 142 13.16 7.29 5.05
C GLY A 142 11.96 6.40 4.72
N SER A 143 11.84 5.93 3.48
CA SER A 143 10.75 5.04 3.06
C SER A 143 10.91 3.64 3.64
N MET A 144 9.78 2.97 3.87
CA MET A 144 9.74 1.51 4.07
C MET A 144 10.20 0.77 2.79
N PRO A 145 10.62 -0.51 2.90
CA PRO A 145 10.95 -1.33 1.75
C PRO A 145 9.82 -1.34 0.71
N THR A 146 10.19 -1.13 -0.55
CA THR A 146 9.26 -1.02 -1.67
C THR A 146 9.20 -2.33 -2.44
N PHE A 147 7.99 -2.74 -2.82
CA PHE A 147 7.69 -3.99 -3.52
C PHE A 147 6.90 -3.75 -4.80
N ALA A 148 6.95 -4.73 -5.71
CA ALA A 148 6.02 -4.76 -6.84
C ALA A 148 4.59 -5.00 -6.35
N SER A 149 3.59 -4.59 -7.12
CA SER A 149 2.19 -4.84 -6.76
C SER A 149 1.42 -5.36 -7.96
N LEU A 150 1.04 -6.64 -7.88
CA LEU A 150 0.28 -7.29 -8.93
C LEU A 150 -1.04 -6.58 -9.20
N ALA A 151 -1.79 -6.24 -8.15
CA ALA A 151 -3.08 -5.56 -8.25
C ALA A 151 -2.97 -4.19 -8.93
N ARG A 152 -1.92 -3.40 -8.62
CA ARG A 152 -1.70 -2.10 -9.27
C ARG A 152 -1.30 -2.26 -10.74
N SER A 153 -0.46 -3.25 -11.06
CA SER A 153 -0.08 -3.56 -12.43
C SER A 153 -1.26 -4.04 -13.27
N GLU A 154 -2.12 -4.90 -12.72
CA GLU A 154 -3.36 -5.34 -13.39
C GLU A 154 -4.36 -4.20 -13.57
N LEU A 155 -4.48 -3.31 -12.58
CA LEU A 155 -5.34 -2.13 -12.71
C LEU A 155 -4.82 -1.21 -13.83
N ALA A 156 -3.53 -0.89 -13.83
CA ALA A 156 -2.89 -0.11 -14.88
C ALA A 156 -3.08 -0.77 -16.25
N ASP A 157 -2.92 -2.08 -16.30
CA ASP A 157 -3.09 -2.87 -17.50
C ASP A 157 -4.53 -2.84 -18.03
N SER A 158 -5.51 -2.99 -17.15
CA SER A 158 -6.94 -2.88 -17.49
C SER A 158 -7.34 -1.47 -17.93
N ALA A 159 -6.62 -0.45 -17.44
CA ALA A 159 -6.76 0.94 -17.88
C ALA A 159 -6.02 1.22 -19.20
N GLY A 160 -5.35 0.23 -19.79
CA GLY A 160 -4.66 0.35 -21.08
C GLY A 160 -3.23 0.90 -20.99
N ALA A 161 -2.61 0.90 -19.80
CA ALA A 161 -1.20 1.31 -19.67
C ALA A 161 -0.28 0.33 -20.42
N ARG A 162 0.61 0.87 -21.25
CA ARG A 162 1.58 0.08 -22.05
C ARG A 162 3.03 0.52 -21.88
N THR A 163 3.27 1.64 -21.21
CA THR A 163 4.61 2.22 -21.01
C THR A 163 4.82 2.59 -19.55
N GLN A 164 6.09 2.72 -19.16
CA GLN A 164 6.49 3.11 -17.80
C GLN A 164 6.11 4.57 -17.44
N VAL A 165 5.62 5.34 -18.42
CA VAL A 165 5.06 6.68 -18.19
C VAL A 165 3.91 6.63 -17.18
N PHE A 166 3.14 5.54 -17.14
CA PHE A 166 2.12 5.34 -16.11
C PHE A 166 2.69 5.43 -14.69
N GLY A 167 3.86 4.82 -14.45
CA GLY A 167 4.56 4.88 -13.16
C GLY A 167 5.01 6.30 -12.82
N LEU A 168 5.56 7.03 -13.81
CA LEU A 168 5.98 8.42 -13.63
C LEU A 168 4.80 9.35 -13.29
N VAL A 169 3.68 9.21 -14.01
CA VAL A 169 2.46 9.98 -13.74
C VAL A 169 1.91 9.63 -12.36
N SER A 170 1.90 8.35 -11.97
CA SER A 170 1.46 7.91 -10.65
C SER A 170 2.33 8.48 -9.53
N ALA A 171 3.65 8.51 -9.72
CA ALA A 171 4.58 9.13 -8.78
C ALA A 171 4.36 10.64 -8.66
N ALA A 172 4.21 11.35 -9.79
CA ALA A 172 3.93 12.79 -9.80
C ALA A 172 2.60 13.12 -9.09
N LEU A 173 1.54 12.36 -9.36
CA LEU A 173 0.26 12.51 -8.67
C LEU A 173 0.38 12.24 -7.16
N SER A 174 1.19 11.26 -6.76
CA SER A 174 1.42 10.95 -5.35
C SER A 174 2.17 12.08 -4.64
N LEU A 175 3.15 12.71 -5.30
CA LEU A 175 3.82 13.90 -4.79
C LEU A 175 2.83 15.06 -4.65
N VAL A 176 2.03 15.35 -5.68
CA VAL A 176 1.00 16.41 -5.59
C VAL A 176 0.04 16.15 -4.43
N ALA A 177 -0.42 14.90 -4.25
CA ALA A 177 -1.26 14.53 -3.12
C ALA A 177 -0.56 14.73 -1.77
N ALA A 178 0.72 14.39 -1.64
CA ALA A 178 1.49 14.59 -0.41
C ALA A 178 1.67 16.08 -0.05
N PHE A 179 1.79 16.97 -1.03
CA PHE A 179 1.92 18.42 -0.76
C PHE A 179 0.57 19.11 -0.53
N TRP A 180 -0.46 18.76 -1.28
CA TRP A 180 -1.72 19.51 -1.30
C TRP A 180 -2.88 18.83 -0.57
N LEU A 181 -2.88 17.49 -0.50
CA LEU A 181 -3.98 16.72 0.06
C LEU A 181 -3.75 16.33 1.52
N THR A 182 -2.52 16.50 2.05
CA THR A 182 -2.18 16.22 3.45
C THR A 182 -3.11 16.90 4.47
N PRO A 183 -3.49 18.19 4.33
CA PRO A 183 -4.46 18.81 5.24
C PRO A 183 -5.85 18.15 5.19
N ALA A 184 -6.28 17.69 4.02
CA ALA A 184 -7.54 16.96 3.90
C ALA A 184 -7.45 15.56 4.52
N LEU A 185 -6.32 14.87 4.34
CA LEU A 185 -6.06 13.56 4.93
C LEU A 185 -5.96 13.61 6.46
N ALA A 186 -5.50 14.73 7.03
CA ALA A 186 -5.45 14.94 8.47
C ALA A 186 -6.84 14.83 9.14
N LEU A 187 -7.92 15.16 8.40
CA LEU A 187 -9.30 15.08 8.90
C LEU A 187 -9.91 13.67 8.82
N LEU A 188 -9.18 12.70 8.25
CA LEU A 188 -9.66 11.35 8.03
C LEU A 188 -9.66 10.55 9.36
N PRO A 189 -10.78 9.91 9.74
CA PRO A 189 -10.82 9.04 10.92
C PRO A 189 -9.89 7.82 10.80
N LYS A 190 -9.12 7.51 11.85
CA LYS A 190 -8.26 6.31 11.89
C LYS A 190 -9.08 5.02 11.68
N SER A 191 -10.31 4.97 12.16
CA SER A 191 -11.22 3.83 11.95
C SER A 191 -11.58 3.59 10.49
N ALA A 192 -11.69 4.64 9.67
CA ALA A 192 -11.97 4.51 8.25
C ALA A 192 -10.75 3.97 7.48
N VAL A 193 -9.54 4.36 7.89
CA VAL A 193 -8.29 3.79 7.36
C VAL A 193 -8.17 2.31 7.72
N SER A 194 -8.48 1.94 8.97
CA SER A 194 -8.48 0.52 9.37
C SER A 194 -9.51 -0.30 8.57
N ALA A 195 -10.70 0.25 8.34
CA ALA A 195 -11.72 -0.37 7.50
C ALA A 195 -11.23 -0.62 6.06
N LEU A 196 -10.54 0.37 5.47
CA LEU A 196 -9.93 0.22 4.15
C LEU A 196 -8.93 -0.94 4.11
N VAL A 197 -8.04 -1.04 5.10
CA VAL A 197 -7.03 -2.11 5.18
C VAL A 197 -7.71 -3.49 5.29
N ILE A 198 -8.77 -3.60 6.11
CA ILE A 198 -9.55 -4.85 6.24
C ILE A 198 -10.15 -5.23 4.89
N VAL A 199 -10.82 -4.31 4.20
CA VAL A 199 -11.42 -4.59 2.88
C VAL A 199 -10.35 -4.98 1.86
N ALA A 200 -9.20 -4.31 1.84
CA ALA A 200 -8.08 -4.67 0.98
C ALA A 200 -7.56 -6.09 1.27
N ALA A 201 -7.40 -6.45 2.54
CA ALA A 201 -6.97 -7.77 2.97
C ALA A 201 -7.95 -8.87 2.55
N THR A 202 -9.27 -8.62 2.62
CA THR A 202 -10.26 -9.59 2.13
C THR A 202 -10.14 -9.87 0.63
N GLY A 203 -9.63 -8.92 -0.16
CA GLY A 203 -9.39 -9.09 -1.58
C GLY A 203 -8.19 -9.99 -1.91
N LEU A 204 -7.26 -10.17 -0.96
CA LEU A 204 -6.09 -11.03 -1.13
C LEU A 204 -6.41 -12.52 -0.88
N PHE A 205 -7.53 -12.80 -0.20
CA PHE A 205 -7.90 -14.16 0.16
C PHE A 205 -8.54 -14.91 -1.01
N GLU A 206 -7.74 -15.69 -1.74
CA GLU A 206 -8.21 -16.56 -2.83
C GLU A 206 -8.76 -17.90 -2.28
N ALA A 207 -9.86 -17.83 -1.53
CA ALA A 207 -10.50 -19.01 -0.93
C ALA A 207 -10.75 -20.14 -1.94
N HIS A 208 -11.11 -19.78 -3.17
CA HIS A 208 -11.39 -20.73 -4.24
C HIS A 208 -10.16 -21.55 -4.64
N HIS A 209 -8.98 -20.93 -4.74
CA HIS A 209 -7.74 -21.66 -5.05
C HIS A 209 -7.31 -22.58 -3.90
N ALA A 210 -7.46 -22.12 -2.66
CA ALA A 210 -7.19 -22.97 -1.49
C ALA A 210 -8.11 -24.20 -1.46
N ILE A 211 -9.42 -24.02 -1.69
CA ILE A 211 -10.39 -25.12 -1.74
C ILE A 211 -10.09 -26.04 -2.93
N PHE A 212 -9.74 -25.49 -4.09
CA PHE A 212 -9.38 -26.27 -5.28
C PHE A 212 -8.17 -27.18 -5.03
N LEU A 213 -7.07 -26.65 -4.47
CA LEU A 213 -5.87 -27.42 -4.14
C LEU A 213 -6.14 -28.54 -3.13
N VAL A 214 -6.98 -28.27 -2.13
CA VAL A 214 -7.43 -29.29 -1.16
C VAL A 214 -8.29 -30.34 -1.87
N SER A 215 -9.16 -29.95 -2.81
CA SER A 215 -10.02 -30.86 -3.56
C SER A 215 -9.25 -31.80 -4.49
N THR A 216 -8.15 -31.33 -5.08
CA THR A 216 -7.28 -32.14 -5.94
C THR A 216 -6.33 -33.05 -5.16
N ARG A 217 -6.37 -33.03 -3.81
CA ARG A 217 -5.45 -33.77 -2.92
C ARG A 217 -3.98 -33.56 -3.30
N ALA A 218 -3.63 -32.38 -3.81
CA ALA A 218 -2.27 -31.99 -4.16
C ALA A 218 -1.47 -31.60 -2.90
N TRP A 219 -1.43 -32.50 -1.92
CA TRP A 219 -0.78 -32.25 -0.62
C TRP A 219 0.73 -32.05 -0.75
N SER A 220 1.33 -32.52 -1.83
CA SER A 220 2.76 -32.32 -2.15
C SER A 220 3.12 -30.88 -2.47
N ASP A 221 2.16 -30.05 -2.88
CA ASP A 221 2.41 -28.66 -3.29
C ASP A 221 2.38 -27.69 -2.10
N PHE A 222 2.01 -28.18 -0.91
CA PHE A 222 2.02 -27.42 0.36
C PHE A 222 3.32 -27.56 1.15
N ALA A 223 4.25 -28.42 0.72
CA ALA A 223 5.54 -28.68 1.37
C ALA A 223 6.66 -27.87 0.70
#